data_AF-A0A9Q0Z8J4-F1
#
_entry.id   AF-A0A9Q0Z8J4-F1
#
_cell.length_a   1.000
_cell.length_b   1.000
_cell.length_c   1.000
_cell.angle_alpha   90.00
_cell.angle_beta   90.00
_cell.angle_gamma   90.00
#
_symmetry.space_group_name_H-M   'P 1'
#
loop_
_entity.id
_entity.type
_entity.pdbx_description
1 polymer ?
#
loop_
_entity_poly.entity_id
_entity_poly.type
_entity_poly.pdbx_seq_one_letter_code
_entity_poly.pdbx_strand_id
1 'polypeptide(L)'
;MEKGLRQGDSLSPFVFTIAAEGFSKMLEEVVLWDLLKESVLVNFFKSSISRVGMEKEVIYSTAFNLRCKMEDLPLKYLGLSIGESSSGVTA
;
A
#
# COMPACT_ATOMS: atom_id res chain seq x y z
N MET A 1 11.36 -25.70 7.47
CA MET A 1 9.90 -25.60 7.71
C MET A 1 9.43 -24.26 7.16
N GLU A 2 9.14 -24.19 5.87
CA GLU A 2 8.53 -23.01 5.25
C GLU A 2 7.01 -23.14 5.44
N LYS A 3 6.46 -22.33 6.32
CA LYS A 3 5.01 -22.24 6.50
C LYS A 3 4.46 -21.51 5.28
N GLY A 4 3.85 -22.24 4.36
CA GLY A 4 3.14 -21.64 3.23
C GLY A 4 2.08 -20.65 3.70
N LEU A 5 1.88 -19.58 2.92
CA LEU A 5 0.76 -18.65 3.09
C LEU A 5 -0.54 -19.47 3.16
N ARG A 6 -1.35 -19.25 4.20
CA ARG A 6 -2.65 -19.92 4.38
C ARG A 6 -3.61 -19.45 3.27
N GLN A 7 -3.49 -20.07 2.11
CA GLN A 7 -4.40 -19.93 0.97
C GLN A 7 -5.62 -20.79 1.31
N GLY A 8 -6.79 -20.20 1.60
CA GLY A 8 -7.92 -21.03 2.01
C GLY A 8 -9.17 -20.36 2.60
N ASP A 9 -9.60 -19.21 2.10
CA ASP A 9 -10.99 -18.79 2.30
C ASP A 9 -11.54 -18.19 1.00
N SER A 10 -12.63 -18.76 0.48
CA SER A 10 -13.35 -18.25 -0.70
C SER A 10 -13.88 -16.84 -0.51
N LEU A 11 -14.03 -16.37 0.73
CA LEU A 11 -14.45 -15.01 1.06
C LEU A 11 -13.28 -14.01 1.17
N SER A 12 -12.03 -14.48 1.22
CA SER A 12 -10.84 -13.62 1.32
C SER A 12 -10.77 -12.51 0.27
N PRO A 13 -11.14 -12.73 -1.02
CA PRO A 13 -11.16 -11.66 -2.01
C PRO A 13 -12.16 -10.55 -1.67
N PHE A 14 -13.36 -10.91 -1.19
CA PHE A 14 -14.38 -9.94 -0.82
C PHE A 14 -13.97 -9.15 0.43
N VAL A 15 -13.39 -9.81 1.42
CA VAL A 15 -12.87 -9.14 2.64
C VAL A 15 -11.70 -8.23 2.30
N PHE A 16 -10.80 -8.65 1.40
CA PHE A 16 -9.70 -7.81 0.92
C PHE A 16 -10.24 -6.56 0.20
N THR A 17 -11.22 -6.70 -0.68
CA THR A 17 -11.82 -5.56 -1.39
C THR A 17 -12.50 -4.60 -0.41
N ILE A 18 -13.30 -5.09 0.53
CA ILE A 18 -13.95 -4.25 1.55
C ILE A 18 -12.90 -3.53 2.40
N ALA A 19 -11.84 -4.24 2.82
CA ALA A 19 -10.76 -3.65 3.59
C ALA A 19 -9.98 -2.60 2.76
N ALA A 20 -9.70 -2.87 1.48
CA ALA A 20 -9.01 -1.96 0.58
C ALA A 20 -9.85 -0.70 0.29
N GLU A 21 -11.14 -0.84 0.04
CA GLU A 21 -12.07 0.29 -0.16
C GLU A 21 -12.24 1.10 1.13
N GLY A 22 -12.41 0.44 2.27
CA GLY A 22 -12.50 1.10 3.57
C GLY A 22 -11.21 1.84 3.93
N PHE A 23 -10.06 1.25 3.63
CA PHE A 23 -8.75 1.89 3.81
C PHE A 23 -8.57 3.08 2.86
N SER A 24 -9.02 2.98 1.61
CA SER A 24 -8.95 4.08 0.64
C SER A 24 -9.77 5.29 1.10
N LYS A 25 -11.01 5.06 1.56
CA LYS A 25 -11.85 6.13 2.15
C LYS A 25 -11.23 6.72 3.41
N MET A 26 -10.65 5.88 4.27
CA MET A 26 -9.96 6.36 5.46
C MET A 26 -8.76 7.23 5.09
N LEU A 27 -8.00 6.89 4.03
CA LEU A 27 -6.91 7.73 3.55
C LEU A 27 -7.42 9.05 2.95
N GLU A 28 -8.51 9.05 2.18
CA GLU A 28 -9.12 10.29 1.66
C GLU A 28 -9.57 11.21 2.79
N GLU A 29 -10.23 10.66 3.81
CA GLU A 29 -10.61 11.42 5.01
C GLU A 29 -9.37 11.90 5.78
N VAL A 30 -8.35 11.05 5.96
CA VAL A 30 -7.12 11.42 6.67
C VAL A 30 -6.35 12.52 5.95
N VAL A 31 -6.29 12.51 4.61
CA VAL A 31 -5.72 13.62 3.83
C VAL A 31 -6.49 14.91 4.12
N LEU A 32 -7.82 14.85 4.18
CA LEU A 32 -8.65 16.00 4.54
C LEU A 32 -8.38 16.48 5.97
N TRP A 33 -8.25 15.56 6.93
CA TRP A 33 -7.98 15.88 8.33
C TRP A 33 -6.56 16.41 8.56
N ASP A 34 -5.54 15.90 7.87
CA ASP A 34 -4.16 16.39 7.96
C ASP A 34 -4.04 17.83 7.45
N LEU A 35 -4.83 18.20 6.44
CA LEU A 35 -4.95 19.58 5.96
C LEU A 35 -5.68 20.49 6.97
N LEU A 36 -6.58 19.96 7.80
CA LEU A 36 -7.44 20.74 8.71
C LEU A 36 -6.98 20.72 10.17
N LYS A 37 -6.14 19.77 10.57
CA LYS A 37 -5.61 19.59 11.93
C LYS A 37 -4.22 18.95 11.81
N GLU A 38 -3.20 19.65 12.32
CA GLU A 38 -1.79 19.21 12.32
C GLU A 38 -1.48 17.93 13.16
N SER A 39 -2.44 17.02 13.39
CA SER A 39 -2.12 15.71 14.00
C SER A 39 -3.21 14.66 13.79
N VAL A 40 -2.88 13.65 12.98
CA VAL A 40 -3.52 12.32 12.99
C VAL A 40 -2.55 11.34 13.69
N LEU A 41 -3.07 10.36 14.44
CA LEU A 41 -2.27 9.35 15.17
C LEU A 41 -1.37 8.47 14.28
N VAL A 42 -1.50 8.59 12.95
CA VAL A 42 -0.72 7.85 11.96
C VAL A 42 0.45 8.74 11.51
N ASN A 43 1.66 8.36 11.89
CA ASN A 43 2.87 9.06 11.46
C ASN A 43 3.31 8.59 10.07
N PHE A 44 2.77 9.21 9.03
CA PHE A 44 3.07 8.89 7.63
C PHE A 44 4.52 9.21 7.21
N PHE A 45 5.26 10.02 7.97
CA PHE A 45 6.67 10.32 7.69
C PHE A 45 7.57 9.07 7.68
N LYS A 46 7.17 8.03 8.40
CA LYS A 46 7.86 6.72 8.41
C LYS A 46 7.34 5.74 7.37
N SER A 47 6.23 6.07 6.70
CA SER A 47 5.58 5.21 5.73
C SER A 47 6.13 5.45 4.32
N SER A 48 6.02 4.43 3.48
CA SER A 48 6.20 4.55 2.03
C SER A 48 4.91 4.16 1.29
N ILE A 49 4.69 4.78 0.14
CA ILE A 49 3.56 4.52 -0.76
C ILE A 49 4.08 4.11 -2.14
N SER A 50 3.44 3.11 -2.73
CA SER A 50 3.80 2.59 -4.04
C SER A 50 2.59 2.56 -4.96
N ARG A 51 2.84 2.87 -6.23
CA ARG A 51 1.83 2.95 -7.28
C ARG A 51 1.55 1.56 -7.86
N VAL A 52 0.28 1.15 -7.88
CA VAL A 52 -0.20 -0.03 -8.62
C VAL A 52 -1.28 0.42 -9.58
N GLY A 53 -1.00 0.42 -10.89
CA GLY A 53 -2.01 0.75 -11.90
C GLY A 53 -2.53 2.20 -11.94
N MET A 54 -1.93 3.14 -11.20
CA MET A 54 -2.30 4.57 -11.23
C MET A 54 -1.33 5.42 -12.08
N GLU A 55 -1.63 6.69 -12.32
CA GLU A 55 -0.69 7.65 -12.93
C GLU A 55 0.36 8.16 -11.93
N LYS A 56 1.51 8.64 -12.42
CA LYS A 56 2.62 9.10 -11.57
C LYS A 56 2.25 10.38 -10.81
N GLU A 57 1.48 11.23 -11.45
CA GLU A 57 1.08 12.54 -10.96
C GLU A 57 0.20 12.41 -9.71
N VAL A 58 -0.72 11.44 -9.72
CA VAL A 58 -1.60 11.15 -8.58
C VAL A 58 -0.78 10.68 -7.37
N ILE A 59 0.15 9.74 -7.57
CA ILE A 59 0.95 9.20 -6.46
C ILE A 59 1.90 10.26 -5.86
N TYR A 60 2.46 11.16 -6.68
CA TYR A 60 3.28 12.27 -6.20
C TYR A 60 2.46 13.23 -5.32
N SER A 61 1.27 13.61 -5.78
CA SER A 61 0.36 14.48 -5.02
C SER A 61 -0.03 13.84 -3.68
N THR A 62 -0.40 12.56 -3.70
CA THR A 62 -0.75 11.81 -2.49
C THR A 62 0.43 11.69 -1.52
N ALA A 63 1.64 11.38 -2.02
CA ALA A 63 2.83 11.27 -1.18
C ALA A 63 3.22 12.61 -0.53
N PHE A 64 3.09 13.70 -1.28
CA PHE A 64 3.32 15.06 -0.78
C PHE A 64 2.33 15.43 0.32
N ASN A 65 1.03 15.23 0.08
CA ASN A 65 -0.03 15.55 1.04
C ASN A 65 0.09 14.71 2.32
N LEU A 66 0.46 13.43 2.20
CA LEU A 66 0.67 12.55 3.35
C LEU A 66 2.06 12.69 4.00
N ARG A 67 2.96 13.50 3.43
CA ARG A 67 4.37 13.61 3.85
C ARG A 67 5.07 12.24 3.96
N CYS A 68 4.72 11.29 3.09
CA CYS A 68 5.29 9.95 3.08
C CYS A 68 6.27 9.77 1.91
N LYS A 69 7.06 8.70 1.95
CA LYS A 69 8.05 8.40 0.90
C LYS A 69 7.36 7.73 -0.29
N MET A 70 7.69 8.13 -1.50
CA MET A 70 7.32 7.35 -2.68
C MET A 70 8.35 6.23 -2.88
N GLU A 71 7.87 5.01 -3.11
CA GLU A 71 8.70 3.83 -3.36
C GLU A 71 8.15 3.09 -4.59
N ASP A 72 9.03 2.67 -5.49
CA ASP A 72 8.63 1.88 -6.66
C ASP A 72 8.63 0.38 -6.35
N LEU A 73 7.84 -0.38 -7.11
CA LEU A 73 7.92 -1.84 -7.06
C LEU A 73 9.23 -2.32 -7.72
N PRO A 74 9.79 -3.47 -7.28
CA PRO A 74 9.27 -4.36 -6.24
C PRO A 74 9.61 -3.94 -4.80
N LEU A 75 8.65 -4.12 -3.89
CA LEU A 75 8.78 -3.79 -2.46
C LEU A 75 9.15 -5.01 -1.63
N LYS A 76 9.97 -4.86 -0.59
CA LYS A 76 10.28 -5.96 0.34
C LYS A 76 9.31 -5.97 1.52
N TYR A 77 8.42 -6.95 1.55
CA TYR A 77 7.48 -7.17 2.65
C TYR A 77 7.73 -8.51 3.32
N LEU A 78 8.05 -8.50 4.62
CA LEU A 78 8.38 -9.70 5.42
C LEU A 78 9.47 -10.58 4.80
N GLY A 79 10.41 -9.97 4.06
CA GLY A 79 11.48 -10.68 3.37
C GLY A 79 11.18 -11.07 1.92
N LEU A 80 9.96 -10.85 1.44
CA LEU A 80 9.52 -11.21 0.08
C LEU A 80 9.42 -9.96 -0.81
N SER A 81 9.93 -10.05 -2.04
CA SER A 81 9.75 -9.03 -3.07
C SER A 81 8.34 -9.10 -3.66
N ILE A 82 7.54 -8.06 -3.45
CA ILE A 82 6.20 -7.92 -4.03
C ILE A 82 6.31 -7.06 -5.30
N GLY A 83 5.74 -7.52 -6.40
CA GLY A 83 5.77 -6.82 -7.69
C GLY A 83 6.98 -7.13 -8.55
N GLU A 84 7.78 -8.14 -8.18
CA GLU A 84 8.86 -8.66 -9.01
C GLU A 84 8.22 -9.54 -10.11
N SER A 85 8.34 -9.14 -11.37
CA SER A 85 7.98 -10.03 -12.48
C SER A 85 8.98 -11.17 -12.49
N SER A 86 8.51 -12.43 -12.46
CA SER A 86 9.35 -13.62 -12.52
C SER A 86 10.02 -13.75 -13.90
N SER A 87 10.99 -12.88 -14.19
CA SER A 87 11.78 -12.87 -15.42
C SER A 87 13.10 -13.62 -15.19
N GLY A 88 13.05 -14.82 -14.61
CA GLY A 88 14.26 -15.63 -14.41
C GLY A 88 14.18 -16.73 -13.37
N VAL A 89 13.17 -17.62 -13.42
CA VAL A 89 13.39 -19.01 -12.98
C VAL A 89 13.71 -19.80 -14.25
N THR A 90 14.93 -19.67 -14.73
CA THR A 90 15.56 -20.74 -15.50
C THR A 90 16.23 -21.66 -14.48
N ALA A 91 15.73 -22.89 -14.42
CA ALA A 91 16.32 -24.00 -13.71
C ALA A 91 17.76 -24.29 -14.16
#